data_AF-A0A8X6QNU5-F1
#
_entry.id   AF-A0A8X6QNU5-F1
#
_cell.length_a   1.000
_cell.length_b   1.000
_cell.length_c   1.000
_cell.angle_alpha   90.00
_cell.angle_beta   90.00
_cell.angle_gamma   90.00
#
_symmetry.space_group_name_H-M   'P 1'
#
loop_
_entity.id
_entity.type
_entity.pdbx_description
1 polymer ?
#
loop_
_entity_poly.entity_id
_entity_poly.type
_entity_poly.pdbx_seq_one_letter_code
_entity_poly.pdbx_strand_id
1 'polypeptide(L)'
;MDSKKKQPTKKMGKKQFKNYALLNGVSIADMNKEQLEAHILQLQQEVEREREERNFYQLERDKIQLFWEVTKYQLEEKDAILQLKNSEIDEAALSHLAEIKLYKQKMKHIMFECQQHIDEKMKEKMDEKLILEEQHQVQVNCLESEINKLKDEIFQLKIDHENAIINQRLQHGEELCSLHKKYQEEIDVLKSKEVTEIGNIRQELDLQRKKAILEIENKKDAHIEHLIQTHEELFQKMKNYYNDIIKNDILLIKSLKDKMESFLRKECHYKETMKTLQVKNDELSSTLSNIQQIQTRRRSRLDGENNKLYSSESVIRNFQKELENLKLENDSLFYQLQRIKEKAELQKNSCNCKVDKMMKIQNKKKFENHRLHFQSIYSEAKSSKNLALKSNEKLEEDLLKQNASFNCSSLNILSKSQNKEKSL
;
A
#
# COMPACT_ATOMS: atom_id res chain seq x y z
N MET A 1 -179.07 -45.14 43.24
CA MET A 1 -179.60 -46.32 42.52
C MET A 1 -179.81 -47.40 43.56
N ASP A 2 -180.92 -47.46 44.31
CA ASP A 2 -182.34 -47.44 43.91
C ASP A 2 -182.68 -48.65 43.04
N SER A 3 -183.47 -49.62 43.52
CA SER A 3 -184.91 -49.39 43.70
C SER A 3 -185.60 -50.37 44.66
N LYS A 4 -186.45 -49.84 45.54
CA LYS A 4 -187.50 -50.62 46.25
C LYS A 4 -188.66 -50.94 45.29
N LYS A 5 -189.30 -52.12 45.45
CA LYS A 5 -190.74 -52.47 45.20
C LYS A 5 -190.87 -54.00 45.09
N LYS A 6 -191.97 -54.69 45.41
CA LYS A 6 -193.17 -54.45 46.26
C LYS A 6 -193.90 -55.81 46.31
N GLN A 7 -194.42 -56.26 47.46
CA GLN A 7 -195.49 -57.26 47.44
C GLN A 7 -196.82 -56.61 47.02
N PRO A 8 -197.73 -57.40 46.41
CA PRO A 8 -199.17 -57.30 46.68
C PRO A 8 -199.69 -58.56 47.36
N THR A 9 -200.67 -58.40 48.26
CA THR A 9 -201.31 -59.51 49.00
C THR A 9 -202.76 -59.71 48.57
N LYS A 10 -203.38 -60.81 49.05
CA LYS A 10 -204.82 -61.19 48.93
C LYS A 10 -205.16 -61.83 47.57
N LYS A 11 -206.15 -62.73 47.48
CA LYS A 11 -207.30 -63.01 48.36
C LYS A 11 -207.76 -64.48 48.19
N MET A 12 -208.03 -65.21 49.27
CA MET A 12 -208.85 -66.45 49.17
C MET A 12 -210.35 -66.11 49.25
N GLY A 13 -211.17 -66.86 48.51
CA GLY A 13 -212.63 -66.75 48.56
C GLY A 13 -213.27 -67.67 49.61
N LYS A 14 -214.35 -67.21 50.26
CA LYS A 14 -215.16 -68.04 51.17
C LYS A 14 -216.27 -68.78 50.40
N LYS A 15 -216.35 -70.10 50.56
CA LYS A 15 -217.59 -70.90 50.57
C LYS A 15 -217.42 -71.97 51.65
N GLN A 16 -218.02 -71.77 52.82
CA GLN A 16 -219.39 -72.16 53.20
C GLN A 16 -219.51 -73.64 53.60
N PHE A 17 -219.78 -73.84 54.90
CA PHE A 17 -220.18 -75.09 55.53
C PHE A 17 -221.31 -75.79 54.76
N LYS A 18 -221.19 -77.10 54.56
CA LYS A 18 -221.81 -78.12 55.45
C LYS A 18 -221.43 -79.52 54.99
N ASN A 19 -220.90 -80.32 55.90
CA ASN A 19 -221.25 -81.74 55.99
C ASN A 19 -221.01 -82.24 57.42
N TYR A 20 -221.66 -83.35 57.78
CA TYR A 20 -221.77 -83.82 59.15
C TYR A 20 -220.46 -84.43 59.66
N ALA A 21 -220.16 -84.23 60.94
CA ALA A 21 -218.96 -84.76 61.59
C ALA A 21 -219.13 -86.27 61.85
N LEU A 22 -218.77 -87.08 60.84
CA LEU A 22 -218.53 -88.51 61.00
C LEU A 22 -217.20 -88.69 61.74
N LEU A 23 -217.24 -89.24 62.96
CA LEU A 23 -216.04 -89.56 63.74
C LEU A 23 -215.83 -91.08 63.69
N ASN A 24 -214.73 -91.53 63.09
CA ASN A 24 -214.38 -92.93 62.85
C ASN A 24 -215.54 -93.84 62.40
N GLY A 25 -216.40 -93.32 61.51
CA GLY A 25 -217.42 -94.09 60.81
C GLY A 25 -218.74 -94.33 61.56
N VAL A 26 -218.93 -93.77 62.75
CA VAL A 26 -220.14 -93.97 63.57
C VAL A 26 -220.79 -92.63 63.93
N SER A 27 -222.11 -92.66 64.14
CA SER A 27 -222.91 -91.53 64.61
C SER A 27 -222.62 -91.21 66.07
N ILE A 28 -222.37 -89.93 66.36
CA ILE A 28 -222.12 -89.41 67.73
C ILE A 28 -223.35 -89.59 68.64
N ALA A 29 -224.55 -89.78 68.08
CA ALA A 29 -225.77 -90.01 68.85
C ALA A 29 -225.93 -91.44 69.38
N ASP A 30 -225.19 -92.41 68.83
CA ASP A 30 -225.40 -93.85 69.03
C ASP A 30 -224.21 -94.55 69.70
N MET A 31 -223.17 -93.80 70.07
CA MET A 31 -221.97 -94.28 70.76
C MET A 31 -222.20 -94.41 72.27
N ASN A 32 -221.82 -95.56 72.85
CA ASN A 32 -221.84 -95.72 74.30
C ASN A 32 -220.69 -94.92 74.96
N LYS A 33 -220.87 -94.48 76.21
CA LYS A 33 -219.97 -93.56 76.91
C LYS A 33 -218.48 -93.94 76.81
N GLU A 34 -218.17 -95.21 77.08
CA GLU A 34 -216.80 -95.75 77.08
C GLU A 34 -216.12 -95.67 75.70
N GLN A 35 -216.89 -95.73 74.62
CA GLN A 35 -216.36 -95.66 73.24
C GLN A 35 -215.99 -94.22 72.85
N LEU A 36 -216.75 -93.23 73.34
CA LEU A 36 -216.38 -91.82 73.24
C LEU A 36 -215.14 -91.52 74.09
N GLU A 37 -215.05 -92.05 75.31
CA GLU A 37 -213.87 -91.90 76.17
C GLU A 37 -212.62 -92.55 75.54
N ALA A 38 -212.74 -93.73 74.92
CA ALA A 38 -211.64 -94.36 74.16
C ALA A 38 -211.19 -93.53 72.94
N HIS A 39 -212.13 -92.93 72.20
CA HIS A 39 -211.80 -92.07 71.05
C HIS A 39 -211.17 -90.73 71.49
N ILE A 40 -211.58 -90.19 72.64
CA ILE A 40 -210.95 -89.02 73.27
C ILE A 40 -209.51 -89.37 73.69
N LEU A 41 -209.27 -90.54 74.28
CA LEU A 41 -207.92 -91.01 74.62
C LEU A 41 -207.02 -91.20 73.39
N GLN A 42 -207.55 -91.72 72.28
CA GLN A 42 -206.80 -91.81 71.02
C GLN A 42 -206.41 -90.42 70.48
N LEU A 43 -207.36 -89.47 70.44
CA LEU A 43 -207.08 -88.10 70.02
C LEU A 43 -206.11 -87.38 70.96
N GLN A 44 -206.14 -87.67 72.27
CA GLN A 44 -205.16 -87.16 73.22
C GLN A 44 -203.76 -87.74 72.97
N GLN A 45 -203.64 -89.04 72.67
CA GLN A 45 -202.36 -89.66 72.30
C GLN A 45 -201.82 -89.14 70.97
N GLU A 46 -202.68 -88.88 69.98
CA GLU A 46 -202.28 -88.26 68.72
C GLU A 46 -201.82 -86.81 68.92
N VAL A 47 -202.54 -86.03 69.72
CA VAL A 47 -202.12 -84.67 70.11
C VAL A 47 -200.80 -84.66 70.89
N GLU A 48 -200.52 -85.66 71.72
CA GLU A 48 -199.24 -85.74 72.43
C GLU A 48 -198.09 -86.18 71.51
N ARG A 49 -198.29 -87.13 70.58
CA ARG A 49 -197.28 -87.42 69.54
C ARG A 49 -197.01 -86.20 68.65
N GLU A 50 -198.04 -85.46 68.23
CA GLU A 50 -197.92 -84.19 67.50
C GLU A 50 -197.23 -83.07 68.30
N ARG A 51 -197.13 -83.20 69.63
CA ARG A 51 -196.29 -82.33 70.48
C ARG A 51 -194.87 -82.85 70.59
N GLU A 52 -194.68 -84.15 70.78
CA GLU A 52 -193.36 -84.79 70.81
C GLU A 52 -192.59 -84.60 69.50
N GLU A 53 -193.23 -84.87 68.37
CA GLU A 53 -192.67 -84.64 67.03
C GLU A 53 -192.37 -83.15 66.80
N ARG A 54 -193.29 -82.25 67.17
CA ARG A 54 -193.06 -80.80 67.09
C ARG A 54 -191.89 -80.34 67.95
N ASN A 55 -191.74 -80.90 69.15
CA ASN A 55 -190.63 -80.61 70.06
C ASN A 55 -189.31 -81.14 69.47
N PHE A 56 -189.31 -82.37 68.94
CA PHE A 56 -188.17 -82.96 68.23
C PHE A 56 -187.74 -82.11 67.03
N TYR A 57 -188.67 -81.70 66.15
CA TYR A 57 -188.38 -80.82 65.01
C TYR A 57 -188.04 -79.38 65.42
N GLN A 58 -188.41 -78.93 66.62
CA GLN A 58 -187.95 -77.67 67.19
C GLN A 58 -186.49 -77.78 67.67
N LEU A 59 -186.18 -78.82 68.46
CA LEU A 59 -184.82 -79.10 68.94
C LEU A 59 -183.83 -79.33 67.79
N GLU A 60 -184.20 -80.11 66.77
CA GLU A 60 -183.35 -80.29 65.58
C GLU A 60 -183.21 -78.99 64.77
N ARG A 61 -184.24 -78.13 64.68
CA ARG A 61 -184.09 -76.81 64.05
C ARG A 61 -183.12 -75.92 64.84
N ASP A 62 -183.26 -75.85 66.16
CA ASP A 62 -182.45 -74.97 66.99
C ASP A 62 -180.98 -75.46 67.07
N LYS A 63 -180.78 -76.78 67.00
CA LYS A 63 -179.47 -77.44 66.82
C LYS A 63 -178.86 -77.15 65.44
N ILE A 64 -179.64 -77.20 64.36
CA ILE A 64 -179.19 -76.80 63.01
C ILE A 64 -178.87 -75.30 62.97
N GLN A 65 -179.67 -74.45 63.63
CA GLN A 65 -179.43 -73.02 63.76
C GLN A 65 -178.13 -72.74 64.52
N LEU A 66 -177.91 -73.42 65.66
CA LEU A 66 -176.66 -73.30 66.43
C LEU A 66 -175.45 -73.76 65.62
N PHE A 67 -175.53 -74.89 64.90
CA PHE A 67 -174.46 -75.31 64.01
C PHE A 67 -174.21 -74.30 62.88
N TRP A 68 -175.26 -73.70 62.31
CA TRP A 68 -175.14 -72.66 61.29
C TRP A 68 -174.47 -71.40 61.85
N GLU A 69 -174.88 -70.92 63.03
CA GLU A 69 -174.28 -69.76 63.69
C GLU A 69 -172.81 -69.99 64.08
N VAL A 70 -172.48 -71.15 64.65
CA VAL A 70 -171.10 -71.52 65.00
C VAL A 70 -170.23 -71.67 63.74
N THR A 71 -170.72 -72.36 62.70
CA THR A 71 -169.96 -72.54 61.45
C THR A 71 -169.80 -71.19 60.73
N LYS A 72 -170.81 -70.33 60.77
CA LYS A 72 -170.74 -68.97 60.23
C LYS A 72 -169.71 -68.12 60.98
N TYR A 73 -169.73 -68.11 62.31
CA TYR A 73 -168.74 -67.36 63.10
C TYR A 73 -167.32 -67.89 62.83
N GLN A 74 -167.13 -69.21 62.76
CA GLN A 74 -165.84 -69.81 62.39
C GLN A 74 -165.39 -69.40 60.98
N LEU A 75 -166.31 -69.32 60.01
CA LEU A 75 -165.99 -68.82 58.67
C LEU A 75 -165.58 -67.34 58.71
N GLU A 76 -166.35 -66.48 59.38
CA GLU A 76 -166.04 -65.05 59.55
C GLU A 76 -164.69 -64.83 60.27
N GLU A 77 -164.35 -65.68 61.26
CA GLU A 77 -163.03 -65.70 61.92
C GLU A 77 -161.90 -66.11 60.97
N LYS A 78 -162.09 -67.17 60.16
CA LYS A 78 -161.07 -67.60 59.19
C LYS A 78 -160.89 -66.60 58.05
N ASP A 79 -161.96 -65.97 57.57
CA ASP A 79 -161.88 -64.91 56.57
C ASP A 79 -161.13 -63.68 57.11
N ALA A 80 -161.36 -63.29 58.37
CA ALA A 80 -160.60 -62.23 59.03
C ALA A 80 -159.10 -62.58 59.19
N ILE A 81 -158.79 -63.83 59.58
CA ILE A 81 -157.40 -64.31 59.67
C ILE A 81 -156.74 -64.34 58.28
N LEU A 82 -157.45 -64.74 57.22
CA LEU A 82 -156.94 -64.71 55.85
C LEU A 82 -156.67 -63.28 55.37
N GLN A 83 -157.54 -62.31 55.69
CA GLN A 83 -157.30 -60.90 55.38
C GLN A 83 -156.06 -60.34 56.12
N LEU A 84 -155.87 -60.68 57.39
CA LEU A 84 -154.66 -60.33 58.13
C LEU A 84 -153.41 -60.98 57.53
N LYS A 85 -153.45 -62.27 57.16
CA LYS A 85 -152.30 -62.94 56.54
C LYS A 85 -151.99 -62.44 55.13
N ASN A 86 -152.99 -62.06 54.34
CA ASN A 86 -152.75 -61.37 53.07
C ASN A 86 -152.08 -59.99 53.31
N SER A 87 -152.52 -59.24 54.32
CA SER A 87 -151.92 -57.95 54.69
C SER A 87 -150.47 -58.10 55.16
N GLU A 88 -150.15 -59.13 55.96
CA GLU A 88 -148.78 -59.46 56.38
C GLU A 88 -147.89 -59.84 55.17
N ILE A 89 -148.43 -60.57 54.20
CA ILE A 89 -147.73 -60.93 52.95
C ILE A 89 -147.45 -59.68 52.10
N ASP A 90 -148.43 -58.79 51.95
CA ASP A 90 -148.28 -57.54 51.21
C ASP A 90 -147.27 -56.60 51.90
N GLU A 91 -147.30 -56.47 53.23
CA GLU A 91 -146.33 -55.67 53.98
C GLU A 91 -144.90 -56.26 53.88
N ALA A 92 -144.74 -57.58 53.99
CA ALA A 92 -143.45 -58.24 53.79
C ALA A 92 -142.92 -58.05 52.35
N ALA A 93 -143.78 -58.13 51.34
CA ALA A 93 -143.42 -57.88 49.94
C ALA A 93 -143.01 -56.41 49.71
N LEU A 94 -143.73 -55.45 50.30
CA LEU A 94 -143.37 -54.03 50.26
C LEU A 94 -142.04 -53.75 50.96
N SER A 95 -141.79 -54.40 52.10
CA SER A 95 -140.52 -54.30 52.84
C SER A 95 -139.34 -54.82 52.01
N HIS A 96 -139.42 -56.04 51.48
CA HIS A 96 -138.37 -56.57 50.58
C HIS A 96 -138.19 -55.71 49.31
N LEU A 97 -139.26 -55.14 48.76
CA LEU A 97 -139.16 -54.18 47.64
C LEU A 97 -138.45 -52.88 48.03
N ALA A 98 -138.52 -52.45 49.30
CA ALA A 98 -137.75 -51.32 49.82
C ALA A 98 -136.28 -51.69 50.04
N GLU A 99 -136.00 -52.87 50.59
CA GLU A 99 -134.63 -53.40 50.73
C GLU A 99 -133.93 -53.53 49.38
N ILE A 100 -134.58 -54.11 48.37
CA ILE A 100 -134.03 -54.25 47.01
C ILE A 100 -133.70 -52.87 46.41
N LYS A 101 -134.52 -51.84 46.66
CA LYS A 101 -134.22 -50.45 46.24
C LYS A 101 -133.00 -49.89 46.98
N LEU A 102 -132.90 -50.11 48.29
CA LEU A 102 -131.77 -49.67 49.11
C LEU A 102 -130.46 -50.36 48.68
N TYR A 103 -130.45 -51.68 48.49
CA TYR A 103 -129.27 -52.41 48.00
C TYR A 103 -128.89 -51.98 46.57
N LYS A 104 -129.87 -51.70 45.70
CA LYS A 104 -129.62 -51.16 44.36
C LYS A 104 -129.05 -49.74 44.38
N GLN A 105 -129.39 -48.91 45.38
CA GLN A 105 -128.76 -47.61 45.61
C GLN A 105 -127.34 -47.77 46.18
N LYS A 106 -127.12 -48.63 47.17
CA LYS A 106 -125.78 -48.93 47.73
C LYS A 106 -124.82 -49.44 46.65
N MET A 107 -125.26 -50.39 45.81
CA MET A 107 -124.46 -50.88 44.68
C MET A 107 -124.11 -49.76 43.68
N LYS A 108 -125.06 -48.88 43.35
CA LYS A 108 -124.77 -47.70 42.51
C LYS A 108 -123.76 -46.75 43.14
N HIS A 109 -123.85 -46.52 44.45
CA HIS A 109 -122.93 -45.66 45.18
C HIS A 109 -121.50 -46.23 45.17
N ILE A 110 -121.34 -47.52 45.51
CA ILE A 110 -120.05 -48.21 45.50
C ILE A 110 -119.46 -48.23 44.08
N MET A 111 -120.26 -48.53 43.04
CA MET A 111 -119.79 -48.47 41.65
C MET A 111 -119.33 -47.06 41.24
N PHE A 112 -120.00 -46.00 41.73
CA PHE A 112 -119.60 -44.62 41.48
C PHE A 112 -118.31 -44.24 42.23
N GLU A 113 -118.17 -44.64 43.50
CA GLU A 113 -116.94 -44.45 44.29
C GLU A 113 -115.75 -45.20 43.69
N CYS A 114 -115.94 -46.45 43.27
CA CYS A 114 -114.92 -47.21 42.56
C CYS A 114 -114.52 -46.54 41.23
N GLN A 115 -115.47 -46.02 40.47
CA GLN A 115 -115.17 -45.29 39.24
C GLN A 115 -114.41 -43.99 39.52
N GLN A 116 -114.86 -43.18 40.49
CA GLN A 116 -114.16 -41.94 40.85
C GLN A 116 -112.73 -42.22 41.36
N HIS A 117 -112.53 -43.23 42.21
CA HIS A 117 -111.19 -43.61 42.65
C HIS A 117 -110.31 -44.11 41.50
N ILE A 118 -110.86 -44.78 40.48
CA ILE A 118 -110.12 -45.14 39.26
C ILE A 118 -109.76 -43.86 38.49
N ASP A 119 -110.70 -42.96 38.25
CA ASP A 119 -110.48 -41.71 37.51
C ASP A 119 -109.47 -40.79 38.20
N GLU A 120 -109.54 -40.69 39.54
CA GLU A 120 -108.57 -39.99 40.38
C GLU A 120 -107.17 -40.61 40.29
N LYS A 121 -107.04 -41.93 40.41
CA LYS A 121 -105.73 -42.61 40.30
C LYS A 121 -105.15 -42.52 38.89
N MET A 122 -105.98 -42.55 37.86
CA MET A 122 -105.57 -42.31 36.48
C MET A 122 -105.08 -40.87 36.28
N LYS A 123 -105.75 -39.89 36.91
CA LYS A 123 -105.32 -38.49 36.89
C LYS A 123 -104.00 -38.29 37.65
N GLU A 124 -103.88 -38.79 38.89
CA GLU A 124 -102.63 -38.76 39.67
C GLU A 124 -101.45 -39.29 38.86
N LYS A 125 -101.63 -40.43 38.17
CA LYS A 125 -100.58 -41.05 37.36
C LYS A 125 -100.27 -40.26 36.07
N MET A 126 -101.23 -39.53 35.53
CA MET A 126 -101.02 -38.62 34.40
C MET A 126 -100.28 -37.35 34.83
N ASP A 127 -100.64 -36.78 35.99
CA ASP A 127 -99.99 -35.60 36.58
C ASP A 127 -98.54 -35.95 37.01
N GLU A 128 -98.31 -37.11 37.65
CA GLU A 128 -96.96 -37.65 37.93
C GLU A 128 -96.11 -37.81 36.66
N LYS A 129 -96.69 -38.36 35.59
CA LYS A 129 -96.00 -38.56 34.31
C LYS A 129 -95.61 -37.22 33.69
N LEU A 130 -96.51 -36.24 33.70
CA LEU A 130 -96.26 -34.89 33.16
C LEU A 130 -95.07 -34.23 33.87
N ILE A 131 -95.07 -34.27 35.21
CA ILE A 131 -93.98 -33.71 36.03
C ILE A 131 -92.64 -34.39 35.72
N LEU A 132 -92.63 -35.71 35.51
CA LEU A 132 -91.41 -36.45 35.16
C LEU A 132 -90.91 -36.10 33.74
N GLU A 133 -91.82 -35.93 32.78
CA GLU A 133 -91.48 -35.50 31.41
C GLU A 133 -90.95 -34.06 31.37
N GLU A 134 -91.53 -33.14 32.14
CA GLU A 134 -91.03 -31.77 32.32
C GLU A 134 -89.63 -31.77 32.96
N GLN A 135 -89.41 -32.53 34.03
CA GLN A 135 -88.09 -32.65 34.68
C GLN A 135 -87.04 -33.22 33.73
N HIS A 136 -87.38 -34.25 32.96
CA HIS A 136 -86.49 -34.83 31.96
C HIS A 136 -86.17 -33.82 30.84
N GLN A 137 -87.16 -33.07 30.34
CA GLN A 137 -86.94 -32.04 29.32
C GLN A 137 -86.03 -30.91 29.83
N VAL A 138 -86.18 -30.48 31.08
CA VAL A 138 -85.26 -29.51 31.70
C VAL A 138 -83.83 -30.06 31.78
N GLN A 139 -83.65 -31.32 32.16
CA GLN A 139 -82.32 -31.95 32.19
C GLN A 139 -81.68 -32.02 30.79
N VAL A 140 -82.44 -32.42 29.76
CA VAL A 140 -81.99 -32.42 28.37
C VAL A 140 -81.58 -31.01 27.93
N ASN A 141 -82.42 -30.01 28.15
CA ASN A 141 -82.12 -28.61 27.78
C ASN A 141 -80.86 -28.07 28.48
N CYS A 142 -80.63 -28.45 29.75
CA CYS A 142 -79.42 -28.10 30.49
C CYS A 142 -78.17 -28.75 29.88
N LEU A 143 -78.22 -30.05 29.57
CA LEU A 143 -77.13 -30.78 28.94
C LEU A 143 -76.83 -30.27 27.52
N GLU A 144 -77.84 -29.94 26.73
CA GLU A 144 -77.66 -29.31 25.41
C GLU A 144 -76.99 -27.92 25.53
N SER A 145 -77.35 -27.13 26.53
CA SER A 145 -76.70 -25.84 26.81
C SER A 145 -75.22 -26.02 27.19
N GLU A 146 -74.90 -27.02 28.02
CA GLU A 146 -73.53 -27.34 28.42
C GLU A 146 -72.70 -27.87 27.24
N ILE A 147 -73.25 -28.81 26.47
CA ILE A 147 -72.65 -29.34 25.24
C ILE A 147 -72.33 -28.22 24.24
N ASN A 148 -73.19 -27.20 24.12
CA ASN A 148 -72.95 -26.08 23.20
C ASN A 148 -71.87 -25.12 23.75
N LYS A 149 -71.88 -24.79 25.05
CA LYS A 149 -70.78 -24.03 25.67
C LYS A 149 -69.42 -24.71 25.48
N LEU A 150 -69.35 -26.02 25.70
CA LEU A 150 -68.12 -26.80 25.51
C LEU A 150 -67.65 -26.82 24.05
N LYS A 151 -68.57 -26.79 23.05
CA LYS A 151 -68.19 -26.61 21.64
C LYS A 151 -67.59 -25.22 21.39
N ASP A 152 -68.19 -24.18 21.96
CA ASP A 152 -67.72 -22.80 21.80
C ASP A 152 -66.34 -22.61 22.46
N GLU A 153 -66.13 -23.16 23.67
CA GLU A 153 -64.84 -23.20 24.35
C GLU A 153 -63.77 -23.94 23.53
N ILE A 154 -64.10 -25.13 22.99
CA ILE A 154 -63.22 -25.90 22.11
C ILE A 154 -62.92 -25.13 20.80
N PHE A 155 -63.84 -24.30 20.31
CA PHE A 155 -63.63 -23.49 19.13
C PHE A 155 -62.70 -22.30 19.40
N GLN A 156 -62.88 -21.59 20.52
CA GLN A 156 -61.98 -20.51 20.91
C GLN A 156 -60.57 -21.01 21.24
N LEU A 157 -60.43 -22.14 21.95
CA LEU A 157 -59.12 -22.75 22.22
C LEU A 157 -58.36 -23.11 20.93
N LYS A 158 -59.06 -23.51 19.85
CA LYS A 158 -58.43 -23.72 18.54
C LYS A 158 -57.94 -22.41 17.92
N ILE A 159 -58.76 -21.36 17.96
CA ILE A 159 -58.39 -20.03 17.47
C ILE A 159 -57.18 -19.48 18.25
N ASP A 160 -57.16 -19.60 19.57
CA ASP A 160 -56.06 -19.16 20.42
C ASP A 160 -54.77 -19.95 20.15
N HIS A 161 -54.86 -21.27 19.93
CA HIS A 161 -53.71 -22.08 19.51
C HIS A 161 -53.20 -21.73 18.11
N GLU A 162 -54.08 -21.49 17.13
CA GLU A 162 -53.68 -21.06 15.78
C GLU A 162 -53.03 -19.66 15.82
N ASN A 163 -53.60 -18.72 16.57
CA ASN A 163 -53.03 -17.39 16.82
C ASN A 163 -51.65 -17.48 17.51
N ALA A 164 -51.50 -18.35 18.51
CA ALA A 164 -50.21 -18.57 19.17
C ALA A 164 -49.13 -19.10 18.20
N ILE A 165 -49.49 -20.05 17.32
CA ILE A 165 -48.59 -20.58 16.28
C ILE A 165 -48.23 -19.49 15.26
N ILE A 166 -49.18 -18.63 14.86
CA ILE A 166 -48.93 -17.51 13.94
C ILE A 166 -47.98 -16.50 14.59
N ASN A 167 -48.25 -16.10 15.84
CA ASN A 167 -47.41 -15.15 16.59
C ASN A 167 -46.00 -15.68 16.80
N GLN A 168 -45.83 -16.96 17.17
CA GLN A 168 -44.50 -17.57 17.31
C GLN A 168 -43.74 -17.61 15.98
N ARG A 169 -44.42 -17.93 14.86
CA ARG A 169 -43.81 -17.90 13.52
C ARG A 169 -43.39 -16.48 13.10
N LEU A 170 -44.19 -15.47 13.45
CA LEU A 170 -43.87 -14.07 13.20
C LEU A 170 -42.63 -13.64 14.00
N GLN A 171 -42.60 -13.94 15.30
CA GLN A 171 -41.44 -13.65 16.18
C GLN A 171 -40.16 -14.29 15.66
N HIS A 172 -40.18 -15.58 15.31
CA HIS A 172 -39.00 -16.24 14.72
C HIS A 172 -38.60 -15.64 13.36
N GLY A 173 -39.56 -15.15 12.57
CA GLY A 173 -39.28 -14.39 11.34
C GLY A 173 -38.57 -13.06 11.61
N GLU A 174 -39.04 -12.30 12.60
CA GLU A 174 -38.42 -11.04 13.04
C GLU A 174 -37.02 -11.27 13.62
N GLU A 175 -36.84 -12.31 14.45
CA GLU A 175 -35.55 -12.73 14.98
C GLU A 175 -34.56 -13.05 13.84
N LEU A 176 -34.95 -13.89 12.88
CA LEU A 176 -34.13 -14.27 11.72
C LEU A 176 -33.79 -13.06 10.84
N CYS A 177 -34.74 -12.17 10.57
CA CYS A 177 -34.49 -10.92 9.84
C CYS A 177 -33.51 -10.00 10.60
N SER A 178 -33.65 -9.89 11.93
CA SER A 178 -32.72 -9.10 12.75
C SER A 178 -31.31 -9.68 12.76
N LEU A 179 -31.18 -11.01 12.75
CA LEU A 179 -29.90 -11.72 12.75
C LEU A 179 -29.23 -11.65 11.38
N HIS A 180 -29.99 -11.82 10.30
CA HIS A 180 -29.52 -11.64 8.93
C HIS A 180 -29.02 -10.20 8.70
N LYS A 181 -29.74 -9.19 9.21
CA LYS A 181 -29.30 -7.78 9.13
C LYS A 181 -27.97 -7.54 9.86
N LYS A 182 -27.80 -8.08 11.08
CA LYS A 182 -26.54 -8.00 11.83
C LYS A 182 -25.38 -8.63 11.06
N TYR A 183 -25.55 -9.86 10.55
CA TYR A 183 -24.50 -10.50 9.76
C TYR A 183 -24.21 -9.79 8.45
N GLN A 184 -25.20 -9.18 7.79
CA GLN A 184 -24.98 -8.35 6.61
C GLN A 184 -24.15 -7.10 6.95
N GLU A 185 -24.47 -6.42 8.05
CA GLU A 185 -23.71 -5.27 8.55
C GLU A 185 -22.26 -5.65 8.93
N GLU A 186 -22.05 -6.79 9.60
CA GLU A 186 -20.72 -7.33 9.91
C GLU A 186 -19.93 -7.67 8.63
N ILE A 187 -20.56 -8.34 7.66
CA ILE A 187 -19.96 -8.72 6.38
C ILE A 187 -19.55 -7.47 5.58
N ASP A 188 -20.37 -6.43 5.54
CA ASP A 188 -20.05 -5.22 4.78
C ASP A 188 -18.98 -4.36 5.48
N VAL A 189 -18.92 -4.38 6.82
CA VAL A 189 -17.79 -3.83 7.59
C VAL A 189 -16.49 -4.60 7.33
N LEU A 190 -16.53 -5.94 7.22
CA LEU A 190 -15.36 -6.75 6.88
C LEU A 190 -14.86 -6.48 5.46
N LYS A 191 -15.74 -6.50 4.46
CA LYS A 191 -15.41 -6.10 3.07
C LYS A 191 -14.78 -4.72 3.01
N SER A 192 -15.32 -3.75 3.76
CA SER A 192 -14.80 -2.39 3.81
C SER A 192 -13.35 -2.35 4.32
N LYS A 193 -13.03 -3.10 5.39
CA LYS A 193 -11.67 -3.24 5.90
C LYS A 193 -10.73 -3.85 4.86
N GLU A 194 -11.08 -5.00 4.28
CA GLU A 194 -10.27 -5.67 3.24
C GLU A 194 -9.99 -4.74 2.05
N VAL A 195 -10.98 -4.00 1.57
CA VAL A 195 -10.82 -3.01 0.49
C VAL A 195 -9.88 -1.88 0.90
N THR A 196 -9.95 -1.38 2.14
CA THR A 196 -9.00 -0.36 2.62
C THR A 196 -7.58 -0.91 2.80
N GLU A 197 -7.41 -2.14 3.26
CA GLU A 197 -6.09 -2.79 3.40
C GLU A 197 -5.43 -3.01 2.04
N ILE A 198 -6.17 -3.51 1.05
CA ILE A 198 -5.73 -3.63 -0.34
C ILE A 198 -5.37 -2.24 -0.92
N GLY A 199 -6.15 -1.21 -0.59
CA GLY A 199 -5.84 0.18 -0.94
C GLY A 199 -4.52 0.68 -0.36
N ASN A 200 -4.29 0.45 0.93
CA ASN A 200 -3.08 0.83 1.64
C ASN A 200 -1.83 0.11 1.09
N ILE A 201 -1.93 -1.20 0.83
CA ILE A 201 -0.84 -2.00 0.24
C ILE A 201 -0.46 -1.46 -1.15
N ARG A 202 -1.45 -1.10 -1.98
CA ARG A 202 -1.19 -0.48 -3.30
C ARG A 202 -0.47 0.87 -3.15
N GLN A 203 -0.90 1.72 -2.22
CA GLN A 203 -0.27 3.02 -1.97
C GLN A 203 1.19 2.87 -1.51
N GLU A 204 1.48 1.95 -0.60
CA GLU A 204 2.85 1.71 -0.13
C GLU A 204 3.74 1.14 -1.24
N LEU A 205 3.24 0.22 -2.08
CA LEU A 205 3.99 -0.29 -3.24
C LEU A 205 4.28 0.81 -4.28
N ASP A 206 3.32 1.69 -4.56
CA ASP A 206 3.56 2.86 -5.43
C ASP A 206 4.53 3.87 -4.80
N LEU A 207 4.52 4.01 -3.47
CA LEU A 207 5.43 4.88 -2.73
C LEU A 207 6.86 4.32 -2.72
N GLN A 208 7.03 3.00 -2.53
CA GLN A 208 8.31 2.31 -2.68
C GLN A 208 8.85 2.40 -4.12
N ARG A 209 7.97 2.22 -5.12
CA ARG A 209 8.33 2.42 -6.54
C ARG A 209 8.81 3.85 -6.81
N LYS A 210 8.12 4.87 -6.28
CA LYS A 210 8.52 6.28 -6.40
C LYS A 210 9.87 6.55 -5.72
N LYS A 211 10.09 6.03 -4.51
CA LYS A 211 11.41 6.10 -3.82
C LYS A 211 12.52 5.48 -4.66
N ALA A 212 12.31 4.28 -5.21
CA ALA A 212 13.31 3.59 -6.03
C ALA A 212 13.63 4.34 -7.33
N ILE A 213 12.63 5.00 -7.95
CA ILE A 213 12.84 5.88 -9.12
C ILE A 213 13.69 7.10 -8.71
N LEU A 214 13.30 7.82 -7.67
CA LEU A 214 14.03 8.99 -7.15
C LEU A 214 15.47 8.64 -6.73
N GLU A 215 15.70 7.46 -6.15
CA GLU A 215 17.04 6.96 -5.85
C GLU A 215 17.89 6.73 -7.11
N ILE A 216 17.30 6.24 -8.19
CA ILE A 216 17.98 6.03 -9.47
C ILE A 216 18.24 7.37 -10.18
N GLU A 217 17.32 8.33 -10.07
CA GLU A 217 17.47 9.69 -10.58
C GLU A 217 18.61 10.40 -9.83
N ASN A 218 18.56 10.49 -8.50
CA ASN A 218 19.64 11.05 -7.67
C ASN A 218 21.02 10.41 -7.96
N LYS A 219 21.08 9.09 -8.21
CA LYS A 219 22.33 8.39 -8.57
C LYS A 219 22.83 8.76 -9.98
N LYS A 220 21.94 9.04 -10.93
CA LYS A 220 22.29 9.54 -12.27
C LYS A 220 22.72 11.00 -12.22
N ASP A 221 22.01 11.83 -11.46
CA ASP A 221 22.30 13.26 -11.35
C ASP A 221 23.66 13.48 -10.67
N ALA A 222 23.97 12.77 -9.59
CA ALA A 222 25.30 12.76 -8.99
C ALA A 222 26.41 12.25 -9.94
N HIS A 223 26.08 11.32 -10.85
CA HIS A 223 27.03 10.89 -11.89
C HIS A 223 27.22 11.96 -12.99
N ILE A 224 26.16 12.68 -13.36
CA ILE A 224 26.21 13.82 -14.28
C ILE A 224 27.04 14.96 -13.66
N GLU A 225 26.83 15.30 -12.39
CA GLU A 225 27.65 16.28 -11.65
C GLU A 225 29.13 15.88 -11.64
N HIS A 226 29.45 14.61 -11.36
CA HIS A 226 30.83 14.11 -11.39
C HIS A 226 31.43 14.15 -12.81
N LEU A 227 30.64 13.87 -13.85
CA LEU A 227 31.07 13.95 -15.24
C LEU A 227 31.32 15.42 -15.67
N ILE A 228 30.49 16.36 -15.20
CA ILE A 228 30.70 17.81 -15.40
C ILE A 228 31.99 18.25 -14.71
N GLN A 229 32.18 17.91 -13.44
CA GLN A 229 33.40 18.26 -12.67
C GLN A 229 34.67 17.71 -13.32
N THR A 230 34.66 16.44 -13.75
CA THR A 230 35.83 15.84 -14.42
C THR A 230 36.09 16.41 -15.81
N HIS A 231 35.05 16.78 -16.56
CA HIS A 231 35.22 17.54 -17.82
C HIS A 231 35.75 18.96 -17.57
N GLU A 232 35.30 19.66 -16.53
CA GLU A 232 35.77 21.01 -16.18
C GLU A 232 37.23 20.98 -15.70
N GLU A 233 37.62 19.98 -14.91
CA GLU A 233 39.03 19.69 -14.59
C GLU A 233 39.87 19.45 -15.84
N LEU A 234 39.41 18.62 -16.77
CA LEU A 234 40.13 18.30 -18.01
C LEU A 234 40.24 19.53 -18.93
N PHE A 235 39.20 20.34 -19.01
CA PHE A 235 39.20 21.61 -19.73
C PHE A 235 40.19 22.61 -19.09
N GLN A 236 40.22 22.72 -17.77
CA GLN A 236 41.18 23.58 -17.07
C GLN A 236 42.62 23.06 -17.21
N LYS A 237 42.84 21.74 -17.23
CA LYS A 237 44.16 21.13 -17.55
C LYS A 237 44.59 21.44 -18.99
N MET A 238 43.70 21.30 -19.97
CA MET A 238 43.95 21.67 -21.37
C MET A 238 44.26 23.17 -21.52
N LYS A 239 43.47 24.03 -20.87
CA LYS A 239 43.64 25.48 -20.85
C LYS A 239 44.97 25.89 -20.23
N ASN A 240 45.39 25.23 -19.15
CA ASN A 240 46.72 25.43 -18.55
C ASN A 240 47.84 24.99 -19.51
N TYR A 241 47.72 23.81 -20.15
CA TYR A 241 48.69 23.34 -21.14
C TYR A 241 48.86 24.32 -22.33
N TYR A 242 47.77 24.82 -22.91
CA TYR A 242 47.85 25.85 -23.96
C TYR A 242 48.39 27.18 -23.42
N ASN A 243 48.00 27.61 -22.22
CA ASN A 243 48.58 28.80 -21.59
C ASN A 243 50.10 28.67 -21.37
N ASP A 244 50.60 27.47 -21.05
CA ASP A 244 52.01 27.22 -20.82
C ASP A 244 52.81 27.10 -22.13
N ILE A 245 52.21 26.57 -23.21
CA ILE A 245 52.75 26.73 -24.57
C ILE A 245 52.82 28.21 -24.93
N ILE A 246 51.74 28.97 -24.77
CA ILE A 246 51.69 30.41 -25.08
C ILE A 246 52.73 31.19 -24.26
N LYS A 247 52.93 30.87 -22.97
CA LYS A 247 54.02 31.44 -22.16
C LYS A 247 55.39 31.08 -22.73
N ASN A 248 55.63 29.82 -23.09
CA ASN A 248 56.90 29.37 -23.65
C ASN A 248 57.20 30.03 -25.00
N ASP A 249 56.20 30.17 -25.88
CA ASP A 249 56.32 30.87 -27.16
C ASP A 249 56.56 32.37 -26.95
N ILE A 250 55.87 33.01 -26.00
CA ILE A 250 56.13 34.42 -25.61
C ILE A 250 57.55 34.59 -25.04
N LEU A 251 58.02 33.66 -24.21
CA LEU A 251 59.38 33.66 -23.66
C LEU A 251 60.42 33.40 -24.76
N LEU A 252 60.13 32.52 -25.72
CA LEU A 252 60.99 32.28 -26.88
C LEU A 252 61.07 33.52 -27.77
N ILE A 253 59.93 34.10 -28.15
CA ILE A 253 59.82 35.37 -28.91
C ILE A 253 60.57 36.48 -28.17
N LYS A 254 60.42 36.59 -26.84
CA LYS A 254 61.17 37.56 -26.04
C LYS A 254 62.67 37.27 -26.09
N SER A 255 63.11 36.04 -25.88
CA SER A 255 64.54 35.68 -25.95
C SER A 255 65.16 35.92 -27.33
N LEU A 256 64.36 35.80 -28.41
CA LEU A 256 64.77 36.11 -29.78
C LEU A 256 64.83 37.62 -30.01
N LYS A 257 63.90 38.41 -29.45
CA LYS A 257 63.97 39.88 -29.43
C LYS A 257 65.17 40.37 -28.62
N ASP A 258 65.39 39.84 -27.42
CA ASP A 258 66.52 40.21 -26.55
C ASP A 258 67.86 39.85 -27.23
N LYS A 259 67.94 38.69 -27.92
CA LYS A 259 69.08 38.34 -28.77
C LYS A 259 69.25 39.31 -29.94
N MET A 260 68.19 39.63 -30.68
CA MET A 260 68.21 40.58 -31.79
C MET A 260 68.64 41.97 -31.34
N GLU A 261 68.16 42.46 -30.19
CA GLU A 261 68.59 43.71 -29.60
C GLU A 261 70.06 43.65 -29.15
N SER A 262 70.52 42.51 -28.59
CA SER A 262 71.93 42.31 -28.29
C SER A 262 72.82 42.31 -29.55
N PHE A 263 72.31 41.81 -30.68
CA PHE A 263 73.00 41.89 -31.97
C PHE A 263 72.99 43.32 -32.53
N LEU A 264 71.89 44.07 -32.43
CA LEU A 264 71.83 45.49 -32.80
C LEU A 264 72.74 46.36 -31.94
N ARG A 265 72.83 46.11 -30.63
CA ARG A 265 73.80 46.76 -29.72
C ARG A 265 75.24 46.42 -30.10
N LYS A 266 75.54 45.15 -30.42
CA LYS A 266 76.86 44.74 -30.95
C LYS A 266 77.16 45.37 -32.31
N GLU A 267 76.19 45.45 -33.22
CA GLU A 267 76.34 46.09 -34.52
C GLU A 267 76.56 47.60 -34.40
N CYS A 268 75.90 48.25 -33.44
CA CYS A 268 76.14 49.65 -33.09
C CYS A 268 77.58 49.83 -32.57
N HIS A 269 78.01 48.99 -31.62
CA HIS A 269 79.38 48.99 -31.12
C HIS A 269 80.42 48.66 -32.22
N TYR A 270 80.09 47.77 -33.17
CA TYR A 270 80.93 47.50 -34.34
C TYR A 270 80.96 48.69 -35.31
N LYS A 271 79.88 49.47 -35.44
CA LYS A 271 79.88 50.73 -36.20
C LYS A 271 80.68 51.84 -35.50
N GLU A 272 80.68 51.90 -34.18
CA GLU A 272 81.49 52.86 -33.38
C GLU A 272 82.99 52.50 -33.38
N THR A 273 83.31 51.21 -33.20
CA THR A 273 84.68 50.71 -33.32
C THR A 273 85.19 50.79 -34.74
N MET A 274 84.36 50.53 -35.77
CA MET A 274 84.72 50.79 -37.16
C MET A 274 84.98 52.27 -37.43
N LYS A 275 84.12 53.19 -36.94
CA LYS A 275 84.35 54.64 -37.04
C LYS A 275 85.67 55.07 -36.37
N THR A 276 85.97 54.57 -35.18
CA THR A 276 87.20 54.94 -34.46
C THR A 276 88.45 54.27 -35.05
N LEU A 277 88.34 53.08 -35.64
CA LEU A 277 89.39 52.47 -36.46
C LEU A 277 89.59 53.23 -37.78
N GLN A 278 88.52 53.75 -38.38
CA GLN A 278 88.59 54.57 -39.60
C GLN A 278 89.30 55.90 -39.33
N VAL A 279 88.94 56.61 -38.26
CA VAL A 279 89.69 57.82 -37.80
C VAL A 279 91.17 57.51 -37.57
N LYS A 280 91.49 56.41 -36.86
CA LYS A 280 92.89 55.98 -36.66
C LYS A 280 93.60 55.59 -37.95
N ASN A 281 92.88 55.04 -38.93
CA ASN A 281 93.43 54.72 -40.24
C ASN A 281 93.71 55.98 -41.07
N ASP A 282 92.88 57.01 -40.95
CA ASP A 282 93.09 58.32 -41.58
C ASP A 282 94.27 59.07 -40.92
N GLU A 283 94.40 59.00 -39.60
CA GLU A 283 95.59 59.48 -38.85
C GLU A 283 96.87 58.74 -39.29
N LEU A 284 96.85 57.41 -39.37
CA LEU A 284 97.98 56.58 -39.85
C LEU A 284 98.32 56.83 -41.33
N SER A 285 97.31 57.09 -42.17
CA SER A 285 97.50 57.49 -43.57
C SER A 285 98.20 58.85 -43.69
N SER A 286 97.79 59.84 -42.87
CA SER A 286 98.42 61.15 -42.83
C SER A 286 99.89 61.10 -42.39
N THR A 287 100.22 60.23 -41.41
CA THR A 287 101.60 60.07 -40.93
C THR A 287 102.47 59.27 -41.92
N LEU A 288 101.91 58.28 -42.61
CA LEU A 288 102.59 57.61 -43.74
C LEU A 288 102.93 58.59 -44.87
N SER A 289 102.01 59.49 -45.23
CA SER A 289 102.25 60.50 -46.28
C SER A 289 103.42 61.43 -45.92
N ASN A 290 103.49 61.89 -44.67
CA ASN A 290 104.60 62.72 -44.18
C ASN A 290 105.95 61.95 -44.20
N ILE A 291 105.96 60.66 -43.87
CA ILE A 291 107.18 59.83 -43.93
C ILE A 291 107.64 59.62 -45.38
N GLN A 292 106.72 59.50 -46.35
CA GLN A 292 107.04 59.37 -47.78
C GLN A 292 107.68 60.65 -48.37
N GLN A 293 107.29 61.85 -47.91
CA GLN A 293 107.98 63.10 -48.28
C GLN A 293 109.42 63.18 -47.73
N ILE A 294 109.71 62.54 -46.60
CA ILE A 294 111.06 62.48 -46.02
C ILE A 294 111.94 61.46 -46.76
N GLN A 295 111.39 60.30 -47.16
CA GLN A 295 112.15 59.31 -47.96
C GLN A 295 112.54 59.82 -49.35
N THR A 296 111.64 60.53 -50.04
CA THR A 296 111.92 61.08 -51.39
C THR A 296 113.04 62.12 -51.38
N ARG A 297 113.13 62.97 -50.35
CA ARG A 297 114.26 63.92 -50.16
C ARG A 297 115.60 63.27 -49.78
N ARG A 298 115.60 61.99 -49.39
CA ARG A 298 116.82 61.26 -48.99
C ARG A 298 117.40 60.36 -50.09
N ARG A 299 116.60 59.99 -51.10
CA ARG A 299 117.08 59.28 -52.30
C ARG A 299 117.83 60.20 -53.27
N SER A 300 117.37 61.43 -53.46
CA SER A 300 117.90 62.42 -54.41
C SER A 300 119.25 63.09 -54.04
N ARG A 301 120.09 62.40 -53.25
CA ARG A 301 121.45 62.87 -52.87
C ARG A 301 122.55 61.79 -52.95
N LEU A 302 122.25 60.57 -53.40
CA LEU A 302 123.24 59.47 -53.45
C LEU A 302 123.55 58.95 -54.88
N ASP A 303 122.80 59.37 -55.90
CA ASP A 303 123.04 58.99 -57.30
C ASP A 303 124.16 59.82 -57.98
N GLY A 304 125.01 60.50 -57.20
CA GLY A 304 126.07 61.39 -57.69
C GLY A 304 127.45 60.75 -57.90
N GLU A 305 127.78 59.69 -57.15
CA GLU A 305 129.18 59.17 -57.11
C GLU A 305 129.35 57.79 -57.76
N ASN A 306 128.28 57.13 -58.23
CA ASN A 306 128.36 55.76 -58.73
C ASN A 306 128.69 55.61 -60.23
N ASN A 307 128.95 56.72 -60.95
CA ASN A 307 129.37 56.72 -62.36
C ASN A 307 130.88 56.48 -62.58
N LYS A 308 131.59 55.89 -61.60
CA LYS A 308 133.00 55.47 -61.72
C LYS A 308 133.33 54.05 -61.24
N LEU A 309 132.39 53.31 -60.64
CA LEU A 309 132.66 51.94 -60.14
C LEU A 309 132.27 50.84 -61.13
N TYR A 310 131.24 51.05 -61.96
CA TYR A 310 130.70 50.05 -62.88
C TYR A 310 131.64 49.60 -64.01
N SER A 311 132.75 50.31 -64.24
CA SER A 311 133.81 49.91 -65.17
C SER A 311 134.93 49.07 -64.55
N SER A 312 134.90 48.83 -63.23
CA SER A 312 135.95 48.06 -62.52
C SER A 312 135.54 46.61 -62.22
N GLU A 313 134.25 46.34 -62.01
CA GLU A 313 133.80 45.00 -61.58
C GLU A 313 133.79 43.93 -62.68
N SER A 314 133.62 44.32 -63.96
CA SER A 314 133.75 43.40 -65.09
C SER A 314 135.18 42.90 -65.26
N VAL A 315 136.16 43.77 -65.02
CA VAL A 315 137.60 43.45 -64.99
C VAL A 315 137.91 42.54 -63.80
N ILE A 316 137.34 42.81 -62.62
CA ILE A 316 137.53 41.97 -61.42
C ILE A 316 136.91 40.58 -61.60
N ARG A 317 135.73 40.42 -62.24
CA ARG A 317 135.14 39.09 -62.50
C ARG A 317 135.92 38.27 -63.54
N ASN A 318 136.57 38.93 -64.51
CA ASN A 318 137.47 38.25 -65.42
C ASN A 318 138.76 37.83 -64.70
N PHE A 319 139.40 38.73 -63.95
CA PHE A 319 140.55 38.37 -63.13
C PHE A 319 140.24 37.33 -62.06
N GLN A 320 139.01 37.26 -61.52
CA GLN A 320 138.60 36.21 -60.59
C GLN A 320 138.53 34.83 -61.27
N LYS A 321 138.04 34.76 -62.52
CA LYS A 321 138.07 33.52 -63.31
C LYS A 321 139.48 33.12 -63.73
N GLU A 322 140.34 34.09 -64.03
CA GLU A 322 141.77 33.85 -64.21
C GLU A 322 142.44 33.40 -62.90
N LEU A 323 142.05 33.93 -61.74
CA LEU A 323 142.51 33.48 -60.42
C LEU A 323 142.01 32.07 -60.08
N GLU A 324 140.87 31.65 -60.62
CA GLU A 324 140.31 30.31 -60.41
C GLU A 324 140.98 29.28 -61.34
N ASN A 325 141.26 29.65 -62.58
CA ASN A 325 142.08 28.84 -63.50
C ASN A 325 143.56 28.78 -63.06
N LEU A 326 144.15 29.90 -62.64
CA LEU A 326 145.50 29.95 -62.06
C LEU A 326 145.57 29.28 -60.68
N LYS A 327 144.45 29.16 -59.95
CA LYS A 327 144.40 28.26 -58.77
C LYS A 327 144.46 26.81 -59.21
N LEU A 328 143.67 26.37 -60.19
CA LEU A 328 143.73 24.99 -60.69
C LEU A 328 145.11 24.65 -61.31
N GLU A 329 145.76 25.62 -61.97
CA GLU A 329 147.13 25.47 -62.48
C GLU A 329 148.18 25.50 -61.36
N ASN A 330 148.03 26.36 -60.35
CA ASN A 330 148.87 26.37 -59.16
C ASN A 330 148.65 25.12 -58.30
N ASP A 331 147.45 24.54 -58.23
CA ASP A 331 147.13 23.29 -57.53
C ASP A 331 147.70 22.08 -58.29
N SER A 332 147.72 22.12 -59.64
CA SER A 332 148.46 21.17 -60.49
C SER A 332 149.97 21.26 -60.24
N LEU A 333 150.52 22.48 -60.20
CA LEU A 333 151.93 22.74 -59.85
C LEU A 333 152.22 22.42 -58.37
N PHE A 334 151.26 22.54 -57.47
CA PHE A 334 151.37 22.16 -56.06
C PHE A 334 151.36 20.65 -55.93
N TYR A 335 150.54 19.91 -56.69
CA TYR A 335 150.63 18.45 -56.77
C TYR A 335 151.99 17.96 -57.32
N GLN A 336 152.59 18.71 -58.25
CA GLN A 336 153.93 18.43 -58.76
C GLN A 336 155.03 18.79 -57.75
N LEU A 337 154.94 19.96 -57.10
CA LEU A 337 155.88 20.41 -56.06
C LEU A 337 155.76 19.61 -54.76
N GLN A 338 154.57 19.11 -54.41
CA GLN A 338 154.35 18.18 -53.29
C GLN A 338 155.02 16.84 -53.61
N ARG A 339 154.81 16.28 -54.81
CA ARG A 339 155.54 15.08 -55.29
C ARG A 339 157.05 15.27 -55.38
N ILE A 340 157.55 16.51 -55.47
CA ILE A 340 158.98 16.83 -55.41
C ILE A 340 159.45 17.03 -53.96
N LYS A 341 158.65 17.64 -53.08
CA LYS A 341 158.96 17.77 -51.64
C LYS A 341 158.94 16.42 -50.92
N GLU A 342 157.98 15.54 -51.21
CA GLU A 342 157.94 14.17 -50.69
C GLU A 342 159.18 13.38 -51.12
N LYS A 343 159.67 13.58 -52.35
CA LYS A 343 160.95 13.01 -52.80
C LYS A 343 162.17 13.67 -52.13
N ALA A 344 162.13 14.98 -51.89
CA ALA A 344 163.25 15.71 -51.29
C ALA A 344 163.40 15.49 -49.78
N GLU A 345 162.30 15.39 -49.01
CA GLU A 345 162.36 15.18 -47.56
C GLU A 345 162.57 13.69 -47.21
N LEU A 346 162.06 12.75 -48.01
CA LEU A 346 162.48 11.35 -47.90
C LEU A 346 163.97 11.15 -48.23
N GLN A 347 164.59 12.07 -48.98
CA GLN A 347 166.04 12.13 -49.21
C GLN A 347 166.78 13.14 -48.29
N LYS A 348 166.09 13.74 -47.32
CA LYS A 348 166.67 14.50 -46.18
C LYS A 348 166.76 13.65 -44.91
N ASN A 349 166.25 12.42 -44.94
CA ASN A 349 166.65 11.35 -44.04
C ASN A 349 168.18 11.15 -44.00
N SER A 350 168.66 10.39 -43.01
CA SER A 350 170.01 9.80 -42.95
C SER A 350 171.22 10.70 -42.63
N CYS A 351 171.18 12.02 -42.83
CA CYS A 351 172.40 12.85 -42.73
C CYS A 351 172.87 13.15 -41.28
N ASN A 352 172.14 13.96 -40.49
CA ASN A 352 172.68 14.59 -39.27
C ASN A 352 172.38 13.86 -37.94
N CYS A 353 172.39 12.53 -37.94
CA CYS A 353 172.63 11.76 -36.71
C CYS A 353 174.15 11.66 -36.38
N LYS A 354 175.01 12.04 -37.33
CA LYS A 354 176.48 11.99 -37.21
C LYS A 354 177.18 13.35 -37.32
N VAL A 355 176.44 14.46 -37.40
CA VAL A 355 176.97 15.84 -37.35
C VAL A 355 176.18 16.64 -36.27
N ASP A 356 176.72 16.88 -35.07
CA ASP A 356 178.03 16.38 -34.65
C ASP A 356 178.22 16.16 -33.15
N LYS A 357 178.54 14.90 -32.78
CA LYS A 357 179.17 14.59 -31.48
C LYS A 357 180.65 14.97 -31.46
N MET A 358 181.30 15.22 -32.61
CA MET A 358 182.63 15.83 -32.69
C MET A 358 182.63 17.33 -32.34
N MET A 359 181.50 18.06 -32.32
CA MET A 359 181.50 19.45 -31.82
C MET A 359 181.65 19.58 -30.29
N LYS A 360 181.83 18.46 -29.57
CA LYS A 360 182.44 18.46 -28.22
C LYS A 360 183.98 18.42 -28.23
N ILE A 361 184.63 18.28 -29.40
CA ILE A 361 186.07 18.00 -29.52
C ILE A 361 186.78 18.86 -30.60
N GLN A 362 186.40 20.15 -30.74
CA GLN A 362 187.33 21.14 -31.31
C GLN A 362 187.69 22.29 -30.35
N ASN A 363 186.96 22.46 -29.24
CA ASN A 363 187.43 23.22 -28.06
C ASN A 363 188.42 22.42 -27.19
N LYS A 364 189.38 21.74 -27.84
CA LYS A 364 190.57 21.17 -27.17
C LYS A 364 191.88 21.22 -27.95
N LYS A 365 191.93 21.75 -29.19
CA LYS A 365 193.19 21.83 -29.99
C LYS A 365 193.46 23.07 -30.86
N LYS A 366 192.67 24.16 -30.77
CA LYS A 366 193.10 25.47 -31.34
C LYS A 366 193.50 26.55 -30.33
N PHE A 367 193.23 26.35 -29.04
CA PHE A 367 193.95 27.08 -27.97
C PHE A 367 195.46 26.74 -27.90
N GLU A 368 195.88 25.70 -28.61
CA GLU A 368 197.29 25.30 -28.78
C GLU A 368 197.97 26.01 -29.97
N ASN A 369 197.20 26.67 -30.86
CA ASN A 369 197.70 27.28 -32.11
C ASN A 369 197.24 28.73 -32.38
N HIS A 370 196.60 29.41 -31.40
CA HIS A 370 196.52 30.88 -31.35
C HIS A 370 197.36 31.49 -30.21
N ARG A 371 198.38 30.74 -29.77
CA ARG A 371 199.53 31.24 -29.01
C ARG A 371 200.68 31.75 -29.91
N LEU A 372 200.54 31.66 -31.25
CA LEU A 372 201.71 31.54 -32.13
C LEU A 372 201.60 32.20 -33.52
N HIS A 373 200.87 33.32 -33.69
CA HIS A 373 200.98 34.08 -34.96
C HIS A 373 201.04 35.61 -34.85
N PHE A 374 200.17 36.27 -34.09
CA PHE A 374 200.07 37.75 -34.09
C PHE A 374 199.73 38.31 -32.69
N GLN A 375 200.57 39.09 -31.99
CA GLN A 375 202.02 39.34 -32.05
C GLN A 375 202.67 40.01 -33.30
N SER A 376 201.88 40.49 -34.28
CA SER A 376 202.43 41.20 -35.46
C SER A 376 201.47 42.27 -36.02
N ILE A 377 200.48 42.71 -35.24
CA ILE A 377 199.77 43.98 -35.43
C ILE A 377 199.87 44.74 -34.11
N TYR A 378 200.85 45.65 -34.05
CA TYR A 378 201.14 46.51 -32.90
C TYR A 378 201.39 47.98 -33.34
N SER A 379 201.23 48.29 -34.64
CA SER A 379 201.99 49.37 -35.30
C SER A 379 201.21 50.55 -35.93
N GLU A 380 199.95 50.41 -36.38
CA GLU A 380 199.25 51.44 -37.18
C GLU A 380 197.74 51.51 -36.85
N ALA A 381 197.04 52.57 -36.40
CA ALA A 381 197.29 53.95 -35.95
C ALA A 381 196.72 55.12 -36.82
N LYS A 382 195.93 56.03 -36.16
CA LYS A 382 195.80 57.52 -36.38
C LYS A 382 194.81 58.12 -37.44
N SER A 383 194.23 59.30 -37.13
CA SER A 383 193.57 60.33 -38.03
C SER A 383 192.13 60.08 -38.61
N SER A 384 191.29 61.00 -39.19
CA SER A 384 190.98 62.49 -39.18
C SER A 384 189.84 62.82 -40.22
N LYS A 385 189.12 63.98 -40.38
CA LYS A 385 188.64 65.14 -39.55
C LYS A 385 187.82 66.25 -40.36
N ASN A 386 186.55 66.59 -39.97
CA ASN A 386 185.77 67.90 -40.08
C ASN A 386 185.15 68.56 -41.40
N LEU A 387 183.94 69.20 -41.25
CA LEU A 387 183.40 70.58 -41.64
C LEU A 387 182.92 71.14 -43.06
N ALA A 388 181.67 71.72 -43.11
CA ALA A 388 181.19 73.14 -43.44
C ALA A 388 180.75 73.83 -44.83
N LEU A 389 179.54 74.48 -44.83
CA LEU A 389 179.05 75.90 -45.19
C LEU A 389 178.82 76.63 -46.61
N LYS A 390 177.55 77.12 -46.84
CA LYS A 390 176.94 78.49 -47.21
C LYS A 390 176.98 79.35 -48.57
N SER A 391 175.77 79.83 -49.01
CA SER A 391 175.28 81.23 -49.41
C SER A 391 175.27 81.90 -50.86
N ASN A 392 174.22 82.75 -51.10
CA ASN A 392 174.08 84.02 -51.94
C ASN A 392 173.98 84.01 -53.52
N GLU A 393 173.45 85.01 -54.29
CA GLU A 393 172.39 86.09 -54.17
C GLU A 393 172.13 86.91 -55.52
N LYS A 394 171.01 87.68 -55.61
CA LYS A 394 170.77 88.99 -56.33
C LYS A 394 170.50 89.22 -57.87
N LEU A 395 169.54 90.14 -58.11
CA LEU A 395 169.38 91.20 -59.19
C LEU A 395 169.18 90.76 -60.67
N GLU A 396 168.65 91.56 -61.61
CA GLU A 396 168.28 93.00 -61.71
C GLU A 396 167.12 93.21 -62.73
N GLU A 397 166.22 94.21 -62.60
CA GLU A 397 165.15 94.46 -63.61
C GLU A 397 164.64 95.94 -63.68
N ASP A 398 164.37 96.42 -64.90
CA ASP A 398 163.98 97.78 -65.32
C ASP A 398 162.45 97.90 -65.60
N LEU A 399 161.69 98.88 -65.08
CA LEU A 399 161.52 100.31 -65.45
C LEU A 399 160.54 100.63 -66.64
N LEU A 400 159.64 101.62 -66.41
CA LEU A 400 158.84 102.42 -67.39
C LEU A 400 157.62 101.75 -68.10
N LYS A 401 156.56 102.38 -68.66
CA LYS A 401 155.71 103.62 -68.53
C LYS A 401 154.58 103.55 -69.63
N GLN A 402 153.47 104.29 -69.75
CA GLN A 402 152.56 105.16 -68.93
C GLN A 402 151.31 105.54 -69.81
N ASN A 403 150.34 106.35 -69.32
CA ASN A 403 149.28 107.12 -70.03
C ASN A 403 147.96 106.39 -70.44
N ALA A 404 146.76 107.01 -70.43
CA ALA A 404 146.30 108.35 -69.94
C ALA A 404 144.75 108.44 -69.69
N SER A 405 144.32 109.50 -68.97
CA SER A 405 142.95 110.09 -68.78
C SER A 405 141.75 109.16 -68.46
N PHE A 406 140.99 109.21 -67.35
CA PHE A 406 140.64 110.22 -66.31
C PHE A 406 139.43 111.14 -66.62
N ASN A 407 138.31 110.90 -65.90
CA ASN A 407 137.38 111.88 -65.28
C ASN A 407 136.34 111.11 -64.44
N CYS A 408 136.23 111.33 -63.12
CA CYS A 408 135.48 112.40 -62.41
C CYS A 408 133.96 112.16 -62.36
N SER A 409 133.25 112.35 -61.24
CA SER A 409 133.64 112.85 -59.89
C SER A 409 132.43 112.75 -58.92
N SER A 410 132.52 112.78 -57.58
CA SER A 410 133.62 112.58 -56.60
C SER A 410 133.07 112.62 -55.15
N LEU A 411 133.80 112.03 -54.19
CA LEU A 411 134.03 112.45 -52.77
C LEU A 411 132.82 112.82 -51.86
N ASN A 412 132.58 112.20 -50.68
CA ASN A 412 133.40 112.05 -49.43
C ASN A 412 133.23 113.24 -48.44
N ILE A 413 133.28 113.00 -47.10
CA ILE A 413 133.90 113.84 -46.02
C ILE A 413 133.38 113.54 -44.58
N LEU A 414 134.28 113.02 -43.73
CA LEU A 414 134.50 113.22 -42.28
C LEU A 414 133.41 112.95 -41.19
N SER A 415 133.85 113.11 -39.93
CA SER A 415 133.27 112.54 -38.69
C SER A 415 133.71 113.30 -37.42
N LYS A 416 133.01 113.13 -36.27
CA LYS A 416 133.57 112.93 -34.90
C LYS A 416 132.56 113.03 -33.72
N SER A 417 132.75 112.12 -32.74
CA SER A 417 132.59 112.33 -31.27
C SER A 417 131.19 112.57 -30.67
N GLN A 418 130.90 112.31 -29.36
CA GLN A 418 131.79 111.95 -28.22
C GLN A 418 131.06 111.16 -27.10
N ASN A 419 131.83 110.45 -26.25
CA ASN A 419 131.52 109.98 -24.87
C ASN A 419 130.42 108.88 -24.69
N LYS A 420 130.65 107.75 -23.98
CA LYS A 420 131.05 107.44 -22.56
C LYS A 420 129.85 107.39 -21.59
N GLU A 421 129.73 106.47 -20.61
CA GLU A 421 130.55 105.29 -20.22
C GLU A 421 129.70 104.30 -19.36
N LYS A 422 130.24 103.11 -19.04
CA LYS A 422 130.18 102.28 -17.78
C LYS A 422 129.10 102.54 -16.70
N SER A 423 128.69 101.61 -15.83
CA SER A 423 129.11 100.23 -15.44
C SER A 423 127.93 99.59 -14.64
N LEU A 424 127.98 98.44 -13.94
CA LEU A 424 129.07 97.70 -13.29
C LEU A 424 128.68 96.22 -13.08
#